data_AF-A0AAV4W924-F1
#
_entry.id   AF-A0AAV4W924-F1
#
_cell.length_a   1.000
_cell.length_b   1.000
_cell.length_c   1.000
_cell.angle_alpha   90.00
_cell.angle_beta   90.00
_cell.angle_gamma   90.00
#
_symmetry.space_group_name_H-M   'P 1'
#
loop_
_entity.id
_entity.type
_entity.pdbx_description
1 polymer ?
#
loop_
_entity_poly.entity_id
_entity_poly.type
_entity_poly.pdbx_seq_one_letter_code
_entity_poly.pdbx_strand_id
1 'polypeptide(L)'
;MGSRSITAITIGLFLILIAVYFGSDSYNIIQNACQTIGLSENFYVKSALNFIQPNEAGQKTPDTGSALKKKAKNTQLLLTPEELKLYDGGPNSKGLYLALLGEVFDVEKGAQHYKPGGGYAFFTGKDATRAYITGDFSESGLIEDVSDLDSGSLASLQDWLSFYKEEYKHVGKVIGKYYGKNGQPTKELLLVREKMNAVTENKWMEKMNNENFPPCNSEWSKEKGSKVWCTKKSGGVDREWIGVPRELVIQGKDPRCVCVKNYGPPSSDPDSSQHKDNGDLDHPQLREYAGCQPTSNTCSVSHP
;
A
#
# COMPACT_ATOMS: atom_id res chain seq x y z
N MET A 1 -9.77 12.47 -2.96
CA MET A 1 -10.49 11.70 -4.02
C MET A 1 -11.99 11.85 -3.77
N GLY A 2 -12.78 12.22 -4.78
CA GLY A 2 -14.22 12.45 -4.58
C GLY A 2 -14.97 11.15 -4.26
N SER A 3 -16.09 11.26 -3.54
CA SER A 3 -16.98 10.14 -3.17
C SER A 3 -17.29 9.20 -4.34
N ARG A 4 -17.45 9.74 -5.56
CA ARG A 4 -17.66 8.97 -6.80
C ARG A 4 -16.48 8.06 -7.20
N SER A 5 -15.25 8.43 -6.90
CA SER A 5 -14.06 7.63 -7.20
C SER A 5 -13.90 6.46 -6.24
N ILE A 6 -14.30 6.65 -4.97
CA ILE A 6 -14.26 5.61 -3.94
C ILE A 6 -15.30 4.52 -4.25
N THR A 7 -16.52 4.93 -4.63
CA THR A 7 -17.56 3.99 -5.09
C THR A 7 -17.15 3.19 -6.32
N ALA A 8 -16.41 3.80 -7.27
CA ALA A 8 -15.94 3.09 -8.45
C ALA A 8 -14.83 2.07 -8.17
N ILE A 9 -13.97 2.35 -7.18
CA ILE A 9 -12.89 1.44 -6.75
C ILE A 9 -13.47 0.22 -6.03
N THR A 10 -14.44 0.42 -5.11
CA THR A 10 -15.10 -0.70 -4.42
C THR A 10 -15.89 -1.58 -5.38
N ILE A 11 -16.59 -0.99 -6.36
CA ILE A 11 -17.26 -1.75 -7.42
C ILE A 11 -16.24 -2.54 -8.26
N GLY A 12 -15.13 -1.93 -8.66
CA GLY A 12 -14.08 -2.60 -9.44
C GLY A 12 -13.47 -3.81 -8.73
N LEU A 13 -13.19 -3.71 -7.43
CA LEU A 13 -12.68 -4.83 -6.61
C LEU A 13 -13.72 -5.94 -6.44
N PHE A 14 -15.00 -5.58 -6.28
CA PHE A 14 -16.09 -6.56 -6.16
C PHE A 14 -16.30 -7.35 -7.47
N LEU A 15 -16.16 -6.71 -8.63
CA LEU A 15 -16.25 -7.40 -9.92
C LEU A 15 -15.11 -8.39 -10.15
N ILE A 16 -13.90 -8.07 -9.69
CA ILE A 16 -12.74 -8.98 -9.73
C ILE A 16 -12.98 -10.18 -8.80
N LEU A 17 -13.53 -9.96 -7.61
CA LEU A 17 -13.90 -11.04 -6.69
C LEU A 17 -14.98 -11.97 -7.28
N ILE A 18 -16.01 -11.41 -7.92
CA ILE A 18 -17.03 -12.22 -8.62
C ILE A 18 -16.41 -13.05 -9.74
N ALA A 19 -15.51 -12.47 -10.55
CA ALA A 19 -14.85 -13.20 -11.63
C ALA A 19 -13.95 -14.34 -11.13
N VAL A 20 -13.25 -14.12 -10.00
CA VAL A 20 -12.43 -15.15 -9.35
C VAL A 20 -13.30 -16.28 -8.80
N TYR A 21 -14.51 -15.98 -8.32
CA TYR A 21 -15.38 -16.96 -7.67
C TYR A 21 -16.31 -17.72 -8.63
N PHE A 22 -16.76 -17.07 -9.72
CA PHE A 22 -17.79 -17.60 -10.63
C PHE A 22 -17.28 -17.96 -12.03
N GLY A 23 -16.00 -17.70 -12.35
CA GLY A 23 -15.39 -18.10 -13.62
C GLY A 23 -15.83 -17.27 -14.84
N SER A 24 -15.25 -17.59 -16.01
CA SER A 24 -15.32 -16.80 -17.26
C SER A 24 -16.73 -16.55 -17.83
N ASP A 25 -17.73 -17.31 -17.38
CA ASP A 25 -19.12 -17.19 -17.84
C ASP A 25 -19.83 -15.95 -17.28
N SER A 26 -19.22 -15.28 -16.31
CA SER A 26 -19.74 -14.06 -15.67
C SER A 26 -19.42 -12.76 -16.45
N TYR A 27 -18.51 -12.79 -17.42
CA TYR A 27 -18.01 -11.59 -18.11
C TYR A 27 -19.12 -10.78 -18.83
N ASN A 28 -19.95 -11.45 -19.63
CA ASN A 28 -21.02 -10.79 -20.40
C ASN A 28 -22.11 -10.21 -19.48
N ILE A 29 -22.40 -10.87 -18.36
CA ILE A 29 -23.36 -10.41 -17.35
C ILE A 29 -22.83 -9.15 -16.66
N ILE A 30 -21.56 -9.15 -16.28
CA ILE A 30 -20.88 -8.02 -15.63
C ILE A 30 -20.78 -6.82 -16.58
N GLN A 31 -20.42 -7.05 -17.85
CA GLN A 31 -20.33 -6.00 -18.86
C GLN A 31 -21.68 -5.32 -19.10
N ASN A 32 -22.76 -6.11 -19.25
CA ASN A 32 -24.11 -5.57 -19.44
C ASN A 32 -24.58 -4.78 -18.21
N ALA A 33 -24.36 -5.31 -16.99
CA ALA A 33 -24.69 -4.61 -15.76
C ALA A 33 -23.95 -3.26 -15.66
N CYS A 34 -22.65 -3.22 -16.00
CA CYS A 34 -21.84 -2.00 -16.00
C CYS A 34 -22.32 -0.96 -17.01
N GLN A 35 -22.83 -1.38 -18.17
CA GLN A 35 -23.44 -0.49 -19.16
C GLN A 35 -24.78 0.07 -18.66
N THR A 36 -25.64 -0.75 -18.06
CA THR A 36 -26.94 -0.32 -17.54
C THR A 36 -26.82 0.73 -16.42
N ILE A 37 -25.80 0.60 -15.56
CA ILE A 37 -25.54 1.54 -14.46
C ILE A 37 -24.62 2.72 -14.83
N GLY A 38 -24.26 2.85 -16.12
CA GLY A 38 -23.48 3.99 -16.63
C GLY A 38 -22.02 4.04 -16.16
N LEU A 39 -21.43 2.90 -15.77
CA LEU A 39 -20.05 2.80 -15.28
C LEU A 39 -19.07 2.23 -16.30
N SER A 40 -19.51 1.90 -17.51
CA SER A 40 -18.69 1.26 -18.56
C SER A 40 -17.48 2.08 -19.02
N GLU A 41 -17.53 3.41 -18.92
CA GLU A 41 -16.40 4.30 -19.25
C GLU A 41 -15.56 4.70 -18.04
N ASN A 42 -15.88 4.20 -16.83
CA ASN A 42 -15.05 4.44 -15.66
C ASN A 42 -13.73 3.69 -15.78
N PHE A 43 -12.61 4.40 -15.61
CA PHE A 43 -11.26 3.87 -15.80
C PHE A 43 -10.96 2.59 -14.99
N TYR A 44 -11.44 2.53 -13.74
CA TYR A 44 -11.23 1.37 -12.87
C TYR A 44 -12.06 0.16 -13.30
N VAL A 45 -13.31 0.40 -13.69
CA VAL A 45 -14.23 -0.64 -14.20
C VAL A 45 -13.73 -1.19 -15.54
N LYS A 46 -13.26 -0.32 -16.44
CA LYS A 46 -12.68 -0.70 -17.73
C LYS A 46 -11.40 -1.53 -17.56
N SER A 47 -10.54 -1.14 -16.62
CA SER A 47 -9.34 -1.91 -16.26
C SER A 47 -9.69 -3.29 -15.70
N ALA A 48 -10.71 -3.39 -14.84
CA ALA A 48 -11.18 -4.67 -14.30
C ALA A 48 -11.82 -5.56 -15.36
N LEU A 49 -12.67 -5.02 -16.24
CA LEU A 49 -13.29 -5.77 -17.34
C LEU A 49 -12.22 -6.34 -18.29
N ASN A 50 -11.22 -5.55 -18.66
CA ASN A 50 -10.11 -6.02 -19.50
C ASN A 50 -9.31 -7.17 -18.87
N PHE A 51 -9.26 -7.23 -17.53
CA PHE A 51 -8.58 -8.30 -16.80
C PHE A 51 -9.37 -9.62 -16.80
N ILE A 52 -10.70 -9.53 -16.87
CA ILE A 52 -11.63 -10.68 -16.76
C ILE A 52 -12.02 -11.25 -18.14
N GLN A 53 -11.71 -10.53 -19.22
CA GLN A 53 -12.08 -10.94 -20.59
C GLN A 53 -11.55 -12.35 -20.93
N PRO A 54 -12.42 -13.31 -21.32
CA PRO A 54 -11.99 -14.65 -21.71
C PRO A 54 -11.17 -14.62 -23.01
N ASN A 55 -10.10 -15.42 -23.06
CA ASN A 55 -9.33 -15.62 -24.28
C ASN A 55 -10.11 -16.53 -25.23
N GLU A 56 -10.66 -15.96 -26.31
CA GLU A 56 -11.33 -16.76 -27.34
C GLU A 56 -10.32 -17.62 -28.11
N ALA A 57 -10.45 -18.94 -27.94
CA ALA A 57 -9.69 -19.93 -28.70
C ALA A 57 -10.34 -20.14 -30.08
N GLY A 58 -9.78 -19.46 -31.10
CA GLY A 58 -9.72 -19.92 -32.49
C GLY A 58 -11.00 -19.89 -33.35
N GLN A 59 -10.99 -19.04 -34.39
CA GLN A 59 -11.25 -19.47 -35.77
C GLN A 59 -10.86 -18.40 -36.83
N LYS A 60 -9.90 -18.83 -37.68
CA LYS A 60 -9.68 -18.62 -39.13
C LYS A 60 -9.84 -17.22 -39.77
N THR A 61 -8.75 -16.81 -40.44
CA THR A 61 -8.67 -15.82 -41.52
C THR A 61 -9.60 -16.14 -42.69
N PRO A 62 -10.10 -15.11 -43.38
CA PRO A 62 -9.67 -14.94 -44.77
C PRO A 62 -9.09 -13.56 -45.08
N ASP A 63 -8.24 -13.62 -46.09
CA ASP A 63 -7.36 -12.62 -46.70
C ASP A 63 -8.09 -11.39 -47.26
N THR A 64 -7.48 -10.21 -47.14
CA THR A 64 -7.22 -9.27 -48.25
C THR A 64 -6.75 -7.90 -47.72
N GLY A 65 -5.57 -7.48 -48.19
CA GLY A 65 -5.34 -6.09 -48.62
C GLY A 65 -5.02 -5.03 -47.56
N SER A 66 -3.72 -4.69 -47.49
CA SER A 66 -3.18 -3.35 -47.24
C SER A 66 -3.57 -2.60 -45.95
N ALA A 67 -2.66 -2.61 -44.98
CA ALA A 67 -1.97 -1.42 -44.47
C ALA A 67 -1.12 -1.85 -43.26
N LEU A 68 0.20 -1.83 -43.43
CA LEU A 68 1.16 -2.08 -42.37
C LEU A 68 1.07 -0.99 -41.29
N LYS A 69 0.10 -1.10 -40.38
CA LYS A 69 0.23 -0.56 -39.02
C LYS A 69 0.74 -1.70 -38.15
N LYS A 70 2.06 -1.75 -38.00
CA LYS A 70 2.75 -2.64 -37.07
C LYS A 70 2.31 -2.28 -35.65
N LYS A 71 1.28 -2.94 -35.14
CA LYS A 71 0.87 -2.88 -33.73
C LYS A 71 2.03 -3.46 -32.94
N ALA A 72 2.87 -2.59 -32.38
CA ALA A 72 4.03 -3.01 -31.60
C ALA A 72 3.53 -3.92 -30.46
N LYS A 73 3.94 -5.18 -30.46
CA LYS A 73 3.87 -6.02 -29.24
C LYS A 73 4.61 -5.22 -28.17
N ASN A 74 3.92 -4.91 -27.08
CA ASN A 74 4.51 -4.29 -25.90
C ASN A 74 5.43 -5.31 -25.23
N THR A 75 6.61 -5.55 -25.83
CA THR A 75 7.62 -6.44 -25.29
C THR A 75 8.32 -5.66 -24.20
N GLN A 76 7.93 -5.92 -22.94
CA GLN A 76 8.60 -5.37 -21.77
C GLN A 76 10.11 -5.62 -21.87
N LEU A 77 10.93 -4.57 -21.69
CA LEU A 77 12.38 -4.70 -21.73
C LEU A 77 12.84 -5.61 -20.58
N LEU A 78 13.61 -6.64 -20.88
CA LEU A 78 14.23 -7.52 -19.88
C LEU A 78 15.73 -7.41 -20.05
N LEU A 79 16.44 -7.06 -18.98
CA LEU A 79 17.90 -6.85 -18.97
C LEU A 79 18.54 -7.81 -17.99
N THR A 80 19.67 -8.43 -18.33
CA THR A 80 20.53 -9.02 -17.29
C THR A 80 21.22 -7.92 -16.48
N PRO A 81 21.80 -8.23 -15.29
CA PRO A 81 22.59 -7.25 -14.54
C PRO A 81 23.73 -6.66 -15.37
N GLU A 82 24.37 -7.44 -16.23
CA GLU A 82 25.45 -7.01 -17.13
C GLU A 82 24.93 -6.07 -18.22
N GLU A 83 23.74 -6.33 -18.76
CA GLU A 83 23.12 -5.44 -19.75
C GLU A 83 22.66 -4.13 -19.12
N LEU A 84 22.16 -4.16 -17.88
CA LEU A 84 21.77 -2.96 -17.15
C LEU A 84 22.95 -2.02 -16.92
N LYS A 85 24.17 -2.54 -16.67
CA LYS A 85 25.40 -1.72 -16.53
C LYS A 85 25.68 -0.81 -17.71
N LEU A 86 25.13 -1.10 -18.89
CA LEU A 86 25.28 -0.26 -20.08
C LEU A 86 24.40 1.00 -20.06
N TYR A 87 23.65 1.24 -18.98
CA TYR A 87 22.72 2.37 -18.81
C TYR A 87 23.14 3.28 -17.65
N ASP A 88 24.44 3.53 -17.49
CA ASP A 88 25.02 4.30 -16.39
C ASP A 88 24.97 5.84 -16.56
N GLY A 89 24.67 6.30 -17.77
CA GLY A 89 24.59 7.72 -18.13
C GLY A 89 25.89 8.36 -18.59
N GLY A 90 26.96 7.58 -18.76
CA GLY A 90 28.24 8.05 -19.28
C GLY A 90 28.26 8.30 -20.79
N PRO A 91 29.40 8.75 -21.35
CA PRO A 91 29.55 9.13 -22.76
C PRO A 91 29.18 8.05 -23.78
N ASN A 92 29.30 6.76 -23.41
CA ASN A 92 28.98 5.60 -24.26
C ASN A 92 27.76 4.82 -23.75
N SER A 93 26.98 5.40 -22.84
CA SER A 93 25.82 4.76 -22.25
C SER A 93 24.67 4.62 -23.25
N LYS A 94 23.89 3.55 -23.11
CA LYS A 94 22.65 3.31 -23.87
C LYS A 94 21.45 4.10 -23.31
N GLY A 95 21.60 4.72 -22.15
CA GLY A 95 20.58 5.51 -21.47
C GLY A 95 20.96 5.79 -20.02
N LEU A 96 19.97 6.12 -19.18
CA LEU A 96 20.20 6.40 -17.77
C LEU A 96 19.17 5.66 -16.93
N TYR A 97 19.46 4.40 -16.62
CA TYR A 97 18.52 3.52 -15.93
C TYR A 97 19.06 3.12 -14.57
N LEU A 98 18.15 2.84 -13.65
CA LEU A 98 18.42 2.12 -12.41
C LEU A 98 17.33 1.09 -12.18
N ALA A 99 17.59 0.14 -11.28
CA ALA A 99 16.59 -0.84 -10.88
C ALA A 99 16.31 -0.79 -9.38
N LEU A 100 15.06 -1.04 -9.03
CA LEU A 100 14.56 -1.18 -7.67
C LEU A 100 13.58 -2.36 -7.61
N LEU A 101 13.88 -3.33 -6.75
CA LEU A 101 13.24 -4.64 -6.64
C LEU A 101 13.07 -5.33 -8.00
N GLY A 102 14.11 -5.25 -8.84
CA GLY A 102 14.14 -5.76 -10.21
C GLY A 102 13.27 -4.99 -11.21
N GLU A 103 12.55 -3.93 -10.83
CA GLU A 103 11.85 -3.04 -11.77
C GLU A 103 12.81 -1.97 -12.27
N VAL A 104 12.88 -1.77 -13.59
CA VAL A 104 13.83 -0.85 -14.24
C VAL A 104 13.12 0.47 -14.56
N PHE A 105 13.72 1.57 -14.12
CA PHE A 105 13.22 2.92 -14.31
C PHE A 105 14.19 3.75 -15.14
N ASP A 106 13.64 4.50 -16.10
CA ASP A 106 14.36 5.55 -16.81
C ASP A 106 14.38 6.83 -15.97
N VAL A 107 15.57 7.19 -15.50
CA VAL A 107 15.77 8.31 -14.58
C VAL A 107 16.34 9.56 -15.25
N GLU A 108 16.24 9.66 -16.59
CA GLU A 108 16.70 10.82 -17.35
C GLU A 108 16.04 12.14 -16.88
N LYS A 109 14.79 12.10 -16.39
CA LYS A 109 14.11 13.26 -15.75
C LYS A 109 14.93 13.86 -14.59
N GLY A 110 15.71 13.04 -13.89
CA GLY A 110 16.58 13.42 -12.77
C GLY A 110 18.06 13.39 -13.12
N ALA A 111 18.44 13.54 -14.39
CA ALA A 111 19.81 13.35 -14.88
C ALA A 111 20.90 14.04 -14.04
N GLN A 112 20.66 15.24 -13.50
CA GLN A 112 21.60 15.97 -12.64
C GLN A 112 22.02 15.20 -11.38
N HIS A 113 21.19 14.26 -10.93
CA HIS A 113 21.41 13.45 -9.74
C HIS A 113 22.13 12.14 -10.06
N TYR A 114 21.81 11.54 -11.20
CA TYR A 114 22.14 10.15 -11.52
C TYR A 114 23.23 9.98 -12.58
N LYS A 115 23.49 10.99 -13.42
CA LYS A 115 24.62 10.92 -14.38
C LYS A 115 25.96 10.97 -13.64
N PRO A 116 27.07 10.52 -14.28
CA PRO A 116 28.40 10.64 -13.71
C PRO A 116 28.69 12.06 -13.20
N GLY A 117 29.16 12.15 -11.94
CA GLY A 117 29.35 13.41 -11.23
C GLY A 117 28.16 13.86 -10.37
N GLY A 118 26.99 13.26 -10.53
CA GLY A 118 25.83 13.43 -9.65
C GLY A 118 25.96 12.65 -8.34
N GLY A 119 25.34 13.17 -7.27
CA GLY A 119 25.43 12.59 -5.93
C GLY A 119 24.78 11.21 -5.76
N TYR A 120 24.01 10.74 -6.75
CA TYR A 120 23.31 9.46 -6.75
C TYR A 120 23.74 8.57 -7.95
N ALA A 121 24.85 8.90 -8.60
CA ALA A 121 25.35 8.17 -9.77
C ALA A 121 25.68 6.70 -9.49
N PHE A 122 25.99 6.35 -8.24
CA PHE A 122 26.27 4.96 -7.85
C PHE A 122 25.07 4.02 -7.97
N PHE A 123 23.84 4.54 -8.13
CA PHE A 123 22.64 3.74 -8.35
C PHE A 123 22.38 3.38 -9.82
N THR A 124 23.01 4.05 -10.78
CA THR A 124 22.72 3.80 -12.20
C THR A 124 23.40 2.55 -12.72
N GLY A 125 22.78 1.94 -13.72
CA GLY A 125 23.24 0.71 -14.34
C GLY A 125 23.24 -0.51 -13.41
N LYS A 126 22.50 -0.46 -12.28
CA LYS A 126 22.42 -1.57 -11.33
C LYS A 126 21.08 -1.66 -10.63
N ASP A 127 20.81 -2.84 -10.06
CA ASP A 127 19.81 -3.00 -9.02
C ASP A 127 20.51 -2.88 -7.66
N ALA A 128 20.30 -1.75 -7.00
CA ALA A 128 20.91 -1.43 -5.70
C ALA A 128 19.82 -1.24 -4.64
N THR A 129 18.77 -2.07 -4.71
CA THR A 129 17.60 -2.01 -3.84
C THR A 129 17.95 -1.91 -2.36
N ARG A 130 18.95 -2.68 -1.91
CA ARG A 130 19.34 -2.70 -0.50
C ARG A 130 19.84 -1.34 -0.01
N ALA A 131 20.65 -0.66 -0.81
CA ALA A 131 21.27 0.61 -0.45
C ALA A 131 20.27 1.76 -0.21
N TYR A 132 19.07 1.69 -0.79
CA TYR A 132 17.99 2.66 -0.50
C TYR A 132 17.50 2.59 0.95
N ILE A 133 17.68 1.44 1.60
CA ILE A 133 17.19 1.21 2.96
C ILE A 133 18.33 1.27 3.97
N THR A 134 19.47 0.68 3.63
CA THR A 134 20.62 0.63 4.55
C THR A 134 21.46 1.91 4.54
N GLY A 135 21.40 2.70 3.45
CA GLY A 135 22.31 3.83 3.24
C GLY A 135 23.77 3.40 2.99
N ASP A 136 24.03 2.11 2.79
CA ASP A 136 25.35 1.59 2.44
C ASP A 136 25.57 1.69 0.93
N PHE A 137 26.35 2.68 0.50
CA PHE A 137 26.70 2.92 -0.90
C PHE A 137 28.03 2.31 -1.33
N SER A 138 28.62 1.44 -0.49
CA SER A 138 29.75 0.62 -0.90
C SER A 138 29.33 -0.50 -1.86
N GLU A 139 30.29 -1.13 -2.54
CA GLU A 139 29.98 -2.26 -3.45
C GLU A 139 29.26 -3.43 -2.75
N SER A 140 29.47 -3.63 -1.44
CA SER A 140 28.73 -4.64 -0.67
C SER A 140 27.28 -4.25 -0.38
N GLY A 141 26.97 -2.95 -0.34
CA GLY A 141 25.62 -2.43 -0.12
C GLY A 141 24.81 -2.23 -1.41
N LEU A 142 25.49 -1.99 -2.53
CA LEU A 142 24.88 -1.79 -3.86
C LEU A 142 24.47 -3.11 -4.53
N ILE A 143 23.62 -3.87 -3.82
CA ILE A 143 23.09 -5.17 -4.23
C ILE A 143 21.55 -5.16 -4.21
N GLU A 144 20.96 -6.14 -4.88
CA GLU A 144 19.52 -6.26 -5.00
C GLU A 144 18.85 -6.92 -3.79
N ASP A 145 19.60 -7.65 -2.95
CA ASP A 145 19.04 -8.53 -1.90
C ASP A 145 18.45 -7.78 -0.69
N VAL A 146 17.18 -8.07 -0.40
CA VAL A 146 16.43 -7.55 0.75
C VAL A 146 15.81 -8.63 1.64
N SER A 147 16.23 -9.89 1.48
CA SER A 147 15.60 -11.03 2.14
C SER A 147 15.65 -11.00 3.68
N ASP A 148 16.63 -10.29 4.24
CA ASP A 148 16.90 -10.11 5.67
C ASP A 148 16.35 -8.80 6.25
N LEU A 149 15.70 -7.95 5.46
CA LEU A 149 15.13 -6.70 5.95
C LEU A 149 13.93 -6.94 6.89
N ASP A 150 13.85 -6.15 7.95
CA ASP A 150 12.73 -6.13 8.88
C ASP A 150 11.47 -5.43 8.30
N SER A 151 10.36 -5.53 9.01
CA SER A 151 9.06 -4.95 8.61
C SER A 151 9.10 -3.43 8.38
N GLY A 152 9.83 -2.68 9.21
CA GLY A 152 9.98 -1.23 9.06
C GLY A 152 10.77 -0.88 7.80
N SER A 153 11.90 -1.57 7.61
CA SER A 153 12.75 -1.48 6.42
C SER A 153 12.00 -1.80 5.13
N LEU A 154 11.15 -2.84 5.13
CA LEU A 154 10.31 -3.20 3.98
C LEU A 154 9.22 -2.16 3.68
N ALA A 155 8.73 -1.47 4.71
CA ALA A 155 7.78 -0.37 4.51
C ALA A 155 8.43 0.80 3.76
N SER A 156 9.63 1.19 4.17
CA SER A 156 10.41 2.22 3.47
C SER A 156 10.74 1.82 2.03
N LEU A 157 11.00 0.53 1.78
CA LEU A 157 11.18 0.02 0.42
C LEU A 157 9.92 0.17 -0.43
N GLN A 158 8.74 -0.07 0.15
CA GLN A 158 7.47 0.15 -0.53
C GLN A 158 7.29 1.62 -0.91
N ASP A 159 7.64 2.54 -0.01
CA ASP A 159 7.56 3.98 -0.25
C ASP A 159 8.48 4.40 -1.40
N TRP A 160 9.72 3.90 -1.44
CA TRP A 160 10.64 4.14 -2.56
C TRP A 160 10.12 3.60 -3.89
N LEU A 161 9.60 2.37 -3.92
CA LEU A 161 9.01 1.81 -5.15
C LEU A 161 7.83 2.64 -5.66
N SER A 162 6.95 3.09 -4.75
CA SER A 162 5.82 3.96 -5.11
C SER A 162 6.32 5.28 -5.70
N PHE A 163 7.29 5.93 -5.04
CA PHE A 163 7.92 7.15 -5.54
C PHE A 163 8.49 6.98 -6.96
N TYR A 164 9.25 5.90 -7.22
CA TYR A 164 9.84 5.69 -8.55
C TYR A 164 8.79 5.40 -9.62
N LYS A 165 7.71 4.68 -9.28
CA LYS A 165 6.58 4.43 -10.17
C LYS A 165 5.81 5.69 -10.55
N GLU A 166 5.74 6.65 -9.63
CA GLU A 166 5.07 7.93 -9.85
C GLU A 166 5.97 8.94 -10.58
N GLU A 167 7.24 9.02 -10.21
CA GLU A 167 8.14 10.07 -10.68
C GLU A 167 8.88 9.75 -11.97
N TYR A 168 9.11 8.47 -12.25
CA TYR A 168 9.94 8.02 -13.36
C TYR A 168 9.23 7.01 -14.25
N LYS A 169 9.71 6.89 -15.49
CA LYS A 169 9.13 5.97 -16.45
C LYS A 169 9.63 4.56 -16.17
N HIS A 170 8.74 3.66 -15.78
CA HIS A 170 9.04 2.22 -15.75
C HIS A 170 9.22 1.69 -17.18
N VAL A 171 10.39 1.10 -17.46
CA VAL A 171 10.80 0.67 -18.81
C VAL A 171 11.00 -0.83 -18.94
N GLY A 172 11.20 -1.56 -17.84
CA GLY A 172 11.56 -2.97 -17.92
C GLY A 172 11.77 -3.67 -16.59
N LYS A 173 12.40 -4.84 -16.63
CA LYS A 173 12.76 -5.63 -15.46
C LYS A 173 14.19 -6.18 -15.59
N VAL A 174 14.82 -6.44 -14.45
CA VAL A 174 16.11 -7.13 -14.35
C VAL A 174 15.87 -8.63 -14.21
N ILE A 175 16.44 -9.40 -15.14
CA ILE A 175 16.49 -10.87 -15.07
C ILE A 175 17.45 -11.26 -13.94
N GLY A 176 16.98 -12.03 -12.97
CA GLY A 176 17.80 -12.44 -11.83
C GLY A 176 16.93 -12.81 -10.63
N LYS A 177 17.28 -12.27 -9.45
CA LYS A 177 16.68 -12.62 -8.16
C LYS A 177 15.17 -12.45 -8.12
N TYR A 178 14.63 -11.39 -8.74
CA TYR A 178 13.21 -11.03 -8.64
C TYR A 178 12.37 -11.38 -9.88
N TYR A 179 12.99 -11.44 -11.06
CA TYR A 179 12.29 -11.81 -12.29
C TYR A 179 13.07 -12.84 -13.10
N GLY A 180 12.36 -13.83 -13.64
CA GLY A 180 12.92 -14.83 -14.54
C GLY A 180 13.20 -14.29 -15.94
N LYS A 181 13.81 -15.12 -16.79
CA LYS A 181 14.15 -14.78 -18.20
C LYS A 181 12.95 -14.40 -19.08
N ASN A 182 11.74 -14.78 -18.66
CA ASN A 182 10.48 -14.44 -19.31
C ASN A 182 9.77 -13.23 -18.65
N GLY A 183 10.42 -12.57 -17.68
CA GLY A 183 9.87 -11.43 -16.94
C GLY A 183 8.85 -11.80 -15.87
N GLN A 184 8.66 -13.10 -15.60
CA GLN A 184 7.74 -13.56 -14.55
C GLN A 184 8.38 -13.42 -13.16
N PRO A 185 7.59 -13.10 -12.13
CA PRO A 185 8.06 -13.05 -10.75
C PRO A 185 8.70 -14.37 -10.30
N THR A 186 9.81 -14.28 -9.56
CA THR A 186 10.41 -15.41 -8.85
C THR A 186 9.69 -15.66 -7.52
N LYS A 187 10.01 -16.78 -6.85
CA LYS A 187 9.48 -17.06 -5.51
C LYS A 187 9.95 -16.02 -4.51
N GLU A 188 11.19 -15.56 -4.64
CA GLU A 188 11.81 -14.53 -3.82
C GLU A 188 11.02 -13.22 -3.92
N LEU A 189 10.65 -12.80 -5.12
CA LEU A 189 9.83 -11.58 -5.30
C LEU A 189 8.44 -11.73 -4.67
N LEU A 190 7.82 -12.91 -4.82
CA LEU A 190 6.51 -13.16 -4.21
C LEU A 190 6.56 -13.09 -2.68
N LEU A 191 7.59 -13.68 -2.06
CA LEU A 191 7.80 -13.64 -0.61
C LEU A 191 8.06 -12.21 -0.11
N VAL A 192 8.90 -11.44 -0.81
CA VAL A 192 9.16 -10.03 -0.45
C VAL A 192 7.88 -9.20 -0.56
N ARG A 193 7.11 -9.37 -1.65
CA ARG A 193 5.83 -8.65 -1.84
C ARG A 193 4.79 -9.04 -0.80
N GLU A 194 4.69 -10.30 -0.43
CA GLU A 194 3.81 -10.75 0.65
C GLU A 194 4.14 -10.05 1.97
N LYS A 195 5.43 -10.01 2.35
CA LYS A 195 5.89 -9.27 3.54
C LYS A 195 5.56 -7.77 3.44
N MET A 196 5.82 -7.14 2.29
CA MET A 196 5.53 -5.71 2.08
C MET A 196 4.03 -5.39 2.14
N ASN A 197 3.19 -6.28 1.59
CA ASN A 197 1.74 -6.15 1.65
C ASN A 197 1.24 -6.28 3.09
N ALA A 198 1.73 -7.29 3.83
CA ALA A 198 1.39 -7.46 5.25
C ALA A 198 1.81 -6.24 6.09
N VAL A 199 2.98 -5.64 5.80
CA VAL A 199 3.42 -4.39 6.43
C VAL A 199 2.46 -3.23 6.12
N THR A 200 2.03 -3.11 4.87
CA THR A 200 1.11 -2.06 4.44
C THR A 200 -0.27 -2.22 5.09
N GLU A 201 -0.81 -3.44 5.10
CA GLU A 201 -2.06 -3.76 5.81
C GLU A 201 -1.94 -3.46 7.30
N ASN A 202 -0.86 -3.90 7.96
CA ASN A 202 -0.65 -3.62 9.38
C ASN A 202 -0.58 -2.12 9.66
N LYS A 203 0.15 -1.34 8.84
CA LYS A 203 0.20 0.12 8.96
C LYS A 203 -1.18 0.75 8.77
N TRP A 204 -1.96 0.29 7.80
CA TRP A 204 -3.30 0.81 7.53
C TRP A 204 -4.26 0.48 8.67
N MET A 205 -4.24 -0.76 9.17
CA MET A 205 -5.04 -1.20 10.31
C MET A 205 -4.67 -0.44 11.58
N GLU A 206 -3.38 -0.20 11.84
CA GLU A 206 -2.94 0.60 12.98
C GLU A 206 -3.39 2.06 12.85
N LYS A 207 -3.28 2.65 11.66
CA LYS A 207 -3.77 4.00 11.40
C LYS A 207 -5.28 4.11 11.64
N MET A 208 -6.07 3.21 11.05
CA MET A 208 -7.52 3.16 11.26
C MET A 208 -7.87 2.94 12.74
N ASN A 209 -7.13 2.07 13.43
CA ASN A 209 -7.31 1.84 14.86
C ASN A 209 -6.97 3.09 15.68
N ASN A 210 -5.95 3.87 15.31
CA ASN A 210 -5.62 5.12 15.98
C ASN A 210 -6.59 6.26 15.63
N GLU A 211 -7.23 6.23 14.46
CA GLU A 211 -8.30 7.18 14.10
C GLU A 211 -9.58 6.89 14.89
N ASN A 212 -9.96 5.62 15.03
CA ASN A 212 -11.17 5.20 15.76
C ASN A 212 -10.95 5.21 17.28
N PHE A 213 -9.78 4.76 17.74
CA PHE A 213 -9.37 4.63 19.13
C PHE A 213 -8.02 5.34 19.38
N PRO A 214 -8.01 6.68 19.29
CA PRO A 214 -6.81 7.48 19.46
C PRO A 214 -6.23 7.33 20.87
N PRO A 215 -4.90 7.26 21.02
CA PRO A 215 -4.26 7.22 22.32
C PRO A 215 -4.73 8.35 23.24
N CYS A 216 -4.89 8.05 24.53
CA CYS A 216 -5.10 9.06 25.56
C CYS A 216 -3.86 9.97 25.68
N ASN A 217 -4.07 11.20 26.16
CA ASN A 217 -2.95 11.92 26.76
C ASN A 217 -2.60 11.27 28.09
N SER A 218 -1.33 11.30 28.47
CA SER A 218 -0.85 10.71 29.71
C SER A 218 0.18 11.58 30.40
N GLU A 219 0.20 11.49 31.72
CA GLU A 219 1.24 12.06 32.58
C GLU A 219 1.58 11.03 33.66
N TRP A 220 2.85 11.00 34.08
CA TRP A 220 3.29 10.19 35.20
C TRP A 220 4.14 11.02 36.14
N SER A 221 3.95 10.80 37.44
CA SER A 221 4.85 11.31 38.47
C SER A 221 5.03 10.27 39.57
N LYS A 222 6.16 10.34 40.26
CA LYS A 222 6.49 9.41 41.35
C LYS A 222 5.49 9.51 42.51
N GLU A 223 4.99 10.70 42.80
CA GLU A 223 4.10 10.97 43.93
C GLU A 223 2.63 10.71 43.63
N LYS A 224 2.19 10.92 42.38
CA LYS A 224 0.76 10.85 41.99
C LYS A 224 0.42 9.66 41.09
N GLY A 225 1.41 8.90 40.64
CA GLY A 225 1.23 7.77 39.72
C GLY A 225 0.92 8.22 38.28
N SER A 226 0.39 7.29 37.49
CA SER A 226 -0.03 7.53 36.12
C SER A 226 -1.43 8.15 36.09
N LYS A 227 -1.63 9.12 35.19
CA LYS A 227 -2.94 9.68 34.88
C LYS A 227 -3.11 9.75 33.37
N VAL A 228 -4.32 9.44 32.90
CA VAL A 228 -4.71 9.51 31.50
C VAL A 228 -5.93 10.40 31.34
N TRP A 229 -6.05 11.09 30.20
CA TRP A 229 -7.22 11.89 29.89
C TRP A 229 -7.43 12.07 28.39
N CYS A 230 -8.66 12.45 28.05
CA CYS A 230 -9.09 12.72 26.70
C CYS A 230 -9.40 14.20 26.51
N THR A 231 -9.00 14.72 25.37
CA THR A 231 -9.32 16.06 24.84
C THR A 231 -9.72 15.94 23.37
N LYS A 232 -10.27 17.02 22.79
CA LYS A 232 -10.52 17.11 21.34
C LYS A 232 -9.30 16.80 20.49
N LYS A 233 -8.09 17.03 21.03
CA LYS A 233 -6.83 16.63 20.44
C LYS A 233 -6.11 15.64 21.36
N SER A 234 -6.13 14.35 21.05
CA SER A 234 -5.43 13.30 21.81
C SER A 234 -4.77 12.32 20.85
N GLY A 235 -3.57 11.83 21.17
CA GLY A 235 -2.88 10.84 20.33
C GLY A 235 -2.58 11.31 18.90
N GLY A 236 -2.44 12.62 18.69
CA GLY A 236 -2.20 13.22 17.37
C GLY A 236 -3.46 13.40 16.50
N VAL A 237 -4.64 12.99 16.97
CA VAL A 237 -5.91 13.10 16.24
C VAL A 237 -6.73 14.28 16.76
N ASP A 238 -7.21 15.13 15.84
CA ASP A 238 -8.14 16.23 16.12
C ASP A 238 -9.57 15.83 15.76
N ARG A 239 -10.53 16.13 16.64
CA ARG A 239 -11.91 15.65 16.56
C ARG A 239 -12.87 16.53 17.36
N GLU A 240 -14.16 16.46 17.00
CA GLU A 240 -15.21 17.28 17.64
C GLU A 240 -15.67 16.80 19.01
N TRP A 241 -15.25 15.61 19.43
CA TRP A 241 -15.65 14.99 20.69
C TRP A 241 -14.44 14.75 21.61
N ILE A 242 -14.68 14.81 22.92
CA ILE A 242 -13.65 14.59 23.94
C ILE A 242 -13.50 13.09 24.22
N GLY A 243 -14.62 12.48 24.64
CA GLY A 243 -14.71 11.06 24.98
C GLY A 243 -14.16 10.75 26.36
N VAL A 244 -14.06 9.45 26.66
CA VAL A 244 -13.61 8.92 27.94
C VAL A 244 -12.44 7.96 27.75
N PRO A 245 -11.50 7.87 28.71
CA PRO A 245 -10.43 6.87 28.66
C PRO A 245 -10.98 5.46 28.82
N ARG A 246 -10.52 4.54 27.98
CA ARG A 246 -10.71 3.09 28.11
C ARG A 246 -9.41 2.36 27.84
N GLU A 247 -9.25 1.18 28.42
CA GLU A 247 -8.16 0.28 28.10
C GLU A 247 -8.57 -0.57 26.89
N LEU A 248 -7.81 -0.48 25.79
CA LEU A 248 -7.99 -1.31 24.61
C LEU A 248 -7.05 -2.51 24.66
N VAL A 249 -7.63 -3.71 24.63
CA VAL A 249 -6.90 -4.98 24.72
C VAL A 249 -6.91 -5.69 23.37
N ILE A 250 -5.76 -5.70 22.70
CA ILE A 250 -5.55 -6.39 21.43
C ILE A 250 -4.67 -7.61 21.69
N GLN A 251 -5.05 -8.78 21.15
CA GLN A 251 -4.28 -10.00 21.31
C GLN A 251 -2.86 -9.82 20.74
N GLY A 252 -1.84 -10.19 21.54
CA GLY A 252 -0.44 -10.07 21.15
C GLY A 252 0.14 -8.65 21.23
N LYS A 253 -0.61 -7.68 21.79
CA LYS A 253 -0.12 -6.32 22.10
C LYS A 253 -0.38 -5.99 23.56
N ASP A 254 0.45 -5.13 24.12
CA ASP A 254 0.20 -4.58 25.45
C ASP A 254 -1.08 -3.74 25.44
N PRO A 255 -1.93 -3.85 26.48
CA PRO A 255 -3.09 -2.98 26.64
C PRO A 255 -2.68 -1.51 26.61
N ARG A 256 -3.48 -0.67 25.96
CA ARG A 256 -3.19 0.76 25.88
C ARG A 256 -4.42 1.62 26.17
N CYS A 257 -4.20 2.81 26.70
CA CYS A 257 -5.27 3.78 26.86
C CYS A 257 -5.71 4.36 25.52
N VAL A 258 -7.02 4.37 25.28
CA VAL A 258 -7.66 5.00 24.13
C VAL A 258 -8.79 5.91 24.57
N CYS A 259 -9.02 6.97 23.79
CA CYS A 259 -10.18 7.81 23.95
C CYS A 259 -11.35 7.26 23.15
N VAL A 260 -12.49 7.13 23.80
CA VAL A 260 -13.68 6.51 23.25
C VAL A 260 -14.85 7.47 23.34
N LYS A 261 -15.58 7.64 22.24
CA LYS A 261 -16.80 8.43 22.23
C LYS A 261 -17.86 7.69 23.04
N ASN A 262 -18.44 8.36 24.03
CA ASN A 262 -19.40 7.78 24.98
C ASN A 262 -20.82 8.32 24.79
N TYR A 263 -21.15 8.80 23.59
CA TYR A 263 -22.46 9.34 23.26
C TYR A 263 -22.73 9.27 21.77
N GLY A 264 -24.01 9.28 21.40
CA GLY A 264 -24.43 9.13 20.02
C GLY A 264 -24.30 7.70 19.51
N PRO A 265 -24.60 7.47 18.22
CA PRO A 265 -24.46 6.15 17.62
C PRO A 265 -22.98 5.72 17.52
N PRO A 266 -22.70 4.41 17.43
CA PRO A 266 -21.37 3.88 17.22
C PRO A 266 -20.74 4.41 15.94
N SER A 267 -19.43 4.63 15.95
CA SER A 267 -18.69 5.13 14.79
C SER A 267 -18.69 4.13 13.63
N SER A 268 -18.83 2.83 13.91
CA SER A 268 -18.95 1.78 12.90
C SER A 268 -20.35 1.65 12.28
N ASP A 269 -21.39 2.15 12.95
CA ASP A 269 -22.78 2.10 12.47
C ASP A 269 -23.53 3.40 12.84
N PRO A 270 -23.28 4.51 12.11
CA PRO A 270 -23.86 5.81 12.44
C PRO A 270 -25.38 5.87 12.35
N ASP A 271 -26.00 4.98 11.57
CA ASP A 271 -27.44 4.89 11.36
C ASP A 271 -28.13 3.89 12.29
N SER A 272 -27.38 3.30 13.24
CA SER A 272 -27.90 2.25 14.09
C SER A 272 -29.13 2.70 14.88
N SER A 273 -30.17 1.88 14.81
CA SER A 273 -31.38 2.08 15.62
C SER A 273 -31.24 1.58 17.06
N GLN A 274 -30.20 0.77 17.31
CA GLN A 274 -29.85 0.15 18.58
C GLN A 274 -28.56 0.83 19.09
N HIS A 275 -28.41 1.08 20.40
CA HIS A 275 -27.21 1.71 21.00
C HIS A 275 -26.93 3.18 20.59
N LYS A 276 -27.97 4.03 20.53
CA LYS A 276 -27.86 5.42 20.06
C LYS A 276 -27.14 6.40 20.99
N ASP A 277 -26.84 6.02 22.23
CA ASP A 277 -26.36 6.94 23.26
C ASP A 277 -25.08 6.49 23.98
N ASN A 278 -24.48 5.35 23.58
CA ASN A 278 -23.27 4.83 24.21
C ASN A 278 -22.00 4.99 23.36
N GLY A 279 -22.12 5.53 22.14
CA GLY A 279 -21.01 5.70 21.20
C GLY A 279 -20.31 4.37 20.92
N ASP A 280 -19.00 4.33 21.14
CA ASP A 280 -18.15 3.17 20.86
C ASP A 280 -17.84 2.32 22.11
N LEU A 281 -18.50 2.59 23.25
CA LEU A 281 -18.20 1.93 24.53
C LEU A 281 -18.53 0.43 24.55
N ASP A 282 -19.44 -0.03 23.70
CA ASP A 282 -19.85 -1.43 23.61
C ASP A 282 -18.83 -2.31 22.83
N HIS A 283 -17.71 -1.73 22.37
CA HIS A 283 -16.69 -2.47 21.65
C HIS A 283 -16.06 -3.57 22.54
N PRO A 284 -16.03 -4.84 22.11
CA PRO A 284 -15.73 -5.99 22.98
C PRO A 284 -14.29 -6.02 23.53
N GLN A 285 -13.40 -5.24 22.93
CA GLN A 285 -12.00 -5.14 23.36
C GLN A 285 -11.71 -3.98 24.31
N LEU A 286 -12.72 -3.18 24.67
CA LEU A 286 -12.58 -2.07 25.60
C LEU A 286 -12.86 -2.52 27.04
N ARG A 287 -12.09 -1.97 27.98
CA ARG A 287 -12.27 -2.17 29.42
C ARG A 287 -12.24 -0.82 30.14
N GLU A 288 -12.98 -0.73 31.23
CA GLU A 288 -12.95 0.43 32.10
C GLU A 288 -11.74 0.38 33.05
N TYR A 289 -11.18 1.55 33.37
CA TYR A 289 -10.16 1.65 34.40
C TYR A 289 -10.78 1.48 35.78
N ALA A 290 -10.22 0.58 36.59
CA ALA A 290 -10.64 0.39 37.96
C ALA A 290 -10.57 1.71 38.76
N GLY A 291 -11.66 2.05 39.45
CA GLY A 291 -11.75 3.28 40.23
C GLY A 291 -11.97 4.57 39.42
N CYS A 292 -12.13 4.47 38.09
CA CYS A 292 -12.53 5.62 37.28
C CYS A 292 -14.04 5.65 37.05
N GLN A 293 -14.64 6.84 37.11
CA GLN A 293 -16.05 7.01 36.77
C GLN A 293 -16.27 6.76 35.27
N PRO A 294 -17.29 5.99 34.86
CA PRO A 294 -17.51 5.62 33.45
C PRO A 294 -17.60 6.81 32.50
N THR A 295 -18.10 7.95 32.96
CA THR A 295 -18.29 9.18 32.19
C THR A 295 -17.15 10.19 32.32
N SER A 296 -16.13 9.90 33.14
CA SER A 296 -15.00 10.81 33.34
C SER A 296 -14.11 10.84 32.11
N ASN A 297 -13.74 12.03 31.68
CA ASN A 297 -12.74 12.21 30.63
C ASN A 297 -11.29 12.10 31.14
N THR A 298 -11.09 11.85 32.45
CA THR A 298 -9.77 11.65 33.07
C THR A 298 -9.80 10.54 34.12
N CYS A 299 -8.75 9.73 34.16
CA CYS A 299 -8.61 8.62 35.09
C CYS A 299 -7.20 8.60 35.68
N SER A 300 -7.10 8.36 36.99
CA SER A 300 -5.84 7.93 37.62
C SER A 300 -5.72 6.42 37.43
N VAL A 301 -4.57 5.94 36.97
CA VAL A 301 -4.35 4.52 36.66
C VAL A 301 -3.19 3.98 37.48
N SER A 302 -3.40 2.84 38.12
CA SER A 302 -2.43 2.18 38.99
C SER A 302 -1.39 1.43 38.15
N HIS A 303 -0.45 2.17 37.56
CA HIS A 303 0.61 1.73 36.63
C HIS A 303 0.10 1.00 35.34
N PRO A 304 0.75 1.22 34.19
CA PRO A 304 0.51 0.46 32.97
C PRO A 304 0.99 -0.99 33.09
#